data_AF-A0A0F9BJP9-F1
#
_entry.id   AF-A0A0F9BJP9-F1
#
_cell.length_a   1.000
_cell.length_b   1.000
_cell.length_c   1.000
_cell.angle_alpha   90.00
_cell.angle_beta   90.00
_cell.angle_gamma   90.00
#
_symmetry.space_group_name_H-M   'P 1'
#
loop_
_entity.id
_entity.type
_entity.pdbx_description
1 polymer ?
#
loop_
_entity_poly.entity_id
_entity_poly.type
_entity_poly.pdbx_seq_one_letter_code
_entity_poly.pdbx_strand_id
1 'polypeptide(L)'
;MERLQIVKSSPNHDALVELYRKEKHSRLKERYQAIFLMIELKDCKTVAELVKRSQKTIQNWVNAFNEGVIEGIIPNIPSGRPSRLSKSQMEEIKEDVLTHPRKLGYEFSNWEGKSVAHHIKQKYRVELGMRQCQYILHKLGLTLQRPRYNFPKADAEKQEEFMNDFKKKRMISIITP
;
A
#
# COMPACT_ATOMS: atom_id res chain seq x y z
N MET A 1 -16.43 42.61 -7.91
CA MET A 1 -16.22 41.16 -7.71
C MET A 1 -16.76 40.81 -6.34
N GLU A 2 -17.71 39.89 -6.27
CA GLU A 2 -18.31 39.45 -5.00
C GLU A 2 -17.27 38.74 -4.12
N ARG A 3 -17.37 38.94 -2.81
CA ARG A 3 -16.51 38.25 -1.84
C ARG A 3 -16.93 36.79 -1.78
N LEU A 4 -16.00 35.88 -2.03
CA LEU A 4 -16.25 34.45 -1.97
C LEU A 4 -16.51 34.05 -0.51
N GLN A 5 -17.71 33.52 -0.25
CA GLN A 5 -18.13 33.08 1.08
C GLN A 5 -18.35 31.57 1.10
N ILE A 6 -18.21 30.99 2.29
CA ILE A 6 -18.61 29.61 2.54
C ILE A 6 -20.13 29.60 2.67
N VAL A 7 -20.82 28.95 1.74
CA VAL A 7 -22.29 28.92 1.65
C VAL A 7 -22.87 27.73 2.42
N LYS A 8 -22.12 26.64 2.53
CA LYS A 8 -22.51 25.45 3.30
C LYS A 8 -21.86 25.47 4.68
N SER A 9 -22.67 25.60 5.74
CA SER A 9 -22.20 25.75 7.14
C SER A 9 -21.94 24.42 7.86
N SER A 10 -21.90 23.29 7.14
CA SER A 10 -21.63 21.98 7.71
C SER A 10 -20.40 21.40 7.01
N PRO A 11 -19.38 20.92 7.75
CA PRO A 11 -19.19 21.01 9.20
C PRO A 11 -19.00 22.45 9.69
N ASN A 12 -19.48 22.70 10.93
CA ASN A 12 -19.28 23.98 11.59
C ASN A 12 -17.80 24.22 11.93
N HIS A 13 -17.44 25.47 12.23
CA HIS A 13 -16.09 25.89 12.61
C HIS A 13 -15.42 24.93 13.61
N ASP A 14 -16.08 24.64 14.73
CA ASP A 14 -15.50 23.83 15.81
C ASP A 14 -15.20 22.40 15.38
N ALA A 15 -16.02 21.83 14.50
CA ALA A 15 -15.78 20.50 13.94
C ALA A 15 -14.55 20.49 13.01
N LEU A 16 -14.32 21.55 12.23
CA LEU A 16 -13.11 21.69 11.41
C LEU A 16 -11.85 21.87 12.28
N VAL A 17 -11.94 22.59 13.40
CA VAL A 17 -10.85 22.72 14.37
C VAL A 17 -10.53 21.37 15.01
N GLU A 18 -11.54 20.56 15.34
CA GLU A 18 -11.33 19.22 15.88
C GLU A 18 -10.66 18.29 14.85
N LEU A 19 -11.13 18.32 13.59
CA LEU A 19 -10.50 17.58 12.49
C LEU A 19 -9.05 18.01 12.27
N TYR A 20 -8.76 19.31 12.29
CA TYR A 20 -7.40 19.84 12.21
C TYR A 20 -6.49 19.32 13.34
N ARG A 21 -7.01 19.21 14.57
CA ARG A 21 -6.24 18.68 15.72
C ARG A 21 -5.95 17.19 15.60
N LYS A 22 -6.91 16.40 15.08
CA LYS A 22 -6.79 14.94 14.92
C LYS A 22 -5.97 14.52 13.70
N GLU A 23 -5.97 15.33 12.64
CA GLU A 23 -5.37 14.98 11.36
C GLU A 23 -3.83 14.89 11.41
N LYS A 24 -3.28 13.82 10.83
CA LYS A 24 -1.83 13.58 10.74
C LYS A 24 -1.27 13.97 9.38
N HIS A 25 -2.08 13.90 8.32
CA HIS A 25 -1.64 14.23 6.98
C HIS A 25 -1.53 15.75 6.80
N SER A 26 -0.28 16.25 6.71
CA SER A 26 0.02 17.68 6.60
C SER A 26 -0.80 18.42 5.53
N ARG A 27 -0.99 17.81 4.35
CA ARG A 27 -1.77 18.44 3.26
C ARG A 27 -3.25 18.63 3.60
N LEU A 28 -3.86 17.65 4.27
CA LEU A 28 -5.27 17.72 4.64
C LEU A 28 -5.46 18.64 5.85
N LYS A 29 -4.53 18.57 6.80
CA LYS A 29 -4.46 19.48 7.94
C LYS A 29 -4.39 20.95 7.52
N GLU A 30 -3.53 21.28 6.56
CA GLU A 30 -3.42 22.63 6.00
C GLU A 30 -4.75 23.12 5.38
N ARG A 31 -5.46 22.23 4.68
CA ARG A 31 -6.75 22.58 4.09
C ARG A 31 -7.83 22.81 5.15
N TYR A 32 -7.90 21.98 6.20
CA TYR A 32 -8.80 22.24 7.34
C TYR A 32 -8.49 23.60 7.96
N GLN A 33 -7.21 23.92 8.13
CA GLN A 33 -6.76 25.21 8.64
C GLN A 33 -7.26 26.38 7.81
N ALA A 34 -7.10 26.32 6.49
CA ALA A 34 -7.57 27.36 5.60
C ALA A 34 -9.09 27.59 5.69
N ILE A 35 -9.88 26.53 5.83
CA ILE A 35 -11.35 26.64 5.78
C ILE A 35 -11.90 27.20 7.08
N PHE A 36 -11.44 26.74 8.24
CA PHE A 36 -11.94 27.32 9.50
C PHE A 36 -11.53 28.80 9.60
N LEU A 37 -10.32 29.17 9.15
CA LEU A 37 -9.90 30.56 9.07
C LEU A 37 -10.75 31.38 8.09
N MET A 38 -11.21 30.77 6.99
CA MET A 38 -12.16 31.41 6.07
C MET A 38 -13.53 31.66 6.70
N ILE A 39 -13.99 30.80 7.61
CA ILE A 39 -15.24 31.00 8.37
C ILE A 39 -15.08 32.17 9.35
N GLU A 40 -13.94 32.26 10.05
CA GLU A 40 -13.66 33.32 11.04
C GLU A 40 -13.44 34.68 10.38
N LEU A 41 -12.53 34.76 9.39
CA LEU A 41 -12.02 36.02 8.85
C LEU A 41 -12.80 36.51 7.63
N LYS A 42 -13.47 35.61 6.89
CA LYS A 42 -14.26 35.92 5.69
C LYS A 42 -13.50 36.73 4.62
N ASP A 43 -12.17 36.62 4.59
CA ASP A 43 -11.30 37.26 3.60
C ASP A 43 -10.25 36.28 3.06
N CYS A 44 -10.38 35.95 1.78
CA CYS A 44 -9.45 35.06 1.08
C CYS A 44 -8.01 35.58 1.09
N LYS A 45 -7.80 36.91 1.07
CA LYS A 45 -6.45 37.48 0.98
C LYS A 45 -5.70 37.29 2.31
N THR A 46 -6.33 37.67 3.41
CA THR A 46 -5.76 37.49 4.75
C THR A 46 -5.51 36.01 5.06
N VAL A 47 -6.44 35.11 4.73
CA VAL A 47 -6.26 33.67 4.95
C VAL A 47 -5.10 33.12 4.10
N ALA A 48 -4.98 33.56 2.85
CA ALA A 48 -3.87 33.17 1.98
C ALA A 48 -2.50 33.57 2.58
N GLU A 49 -2.40 34.75 3.16
CA GLU A 49 -1.19 35.26 3.82
C GLU A 49 -0.86 34.49 5.12
N LEU A 50 -1.87 34.07 5.88
CA LEU A 50 -1.72 33.26 7.10
C LEU A 50 -1.26 31.83 6.80
N VAL A 51 -1.86 31.20 5.79
CA VAL A 51 -1.56 29.80 5.40
C VAL A 51 -0.36 29.72 4.43
N LYS A 52 0.21 30.87 4.02
CA LYS A 52 1.33 30.97 3.06
C LYS A 52 1.04 30.29 1.72
N ARG A 53 -0.16 30.52 1.19
CA ARG A 53 -0.63 30.04 -0.12
C ARG A 53 -1.08 31.19 -1.00
N SER A 54 -1.28 30.92 -2.29
CA SER A 54 -1.87 31.91 -3.19
C SER A 54 -3.37 32.07 -2.90
N GLN A 55 -3.89 33.26 -3.13
CA GLN A 55 -5.33 33.53 -3.02
C GLN A 55 -6.16 32.57 -3.89
N LYS A 56 -5.66 32.23 -5.08
CA LYS A 56 -6.33 31.28 -5.99
C LYS A 56 -6.45 29.88 -5.38
N THR A 57 -5.44 29.41 -4.65
CA THR A 57 -5.50 28.13 -3.95
C THR A 57 -6.58 28.12 -2.87
N ILE A 58 -6.69 29.18 -2.07
CA ILE A 58 -7.73 29.32 -1.05
C ILE A 58 -9.12 29.34 -1.71
N GLN A 59 -9.31 30.12 -2.78
CA GLN A 59 -10.56 30.14 -3.53
C GLN A 59 -10.95 28.75 -4.04
N ASN A 60 -9.99 27.99 -4.58
CA ASN A 60 -10.25 26.64 -5.06
C ASN A 60 -10.67 25.70 -3.92
N TRP A 61 -10.05 25.80 -2.74
CA TRP A 61 -10.43 24.99 -1.58
C TRP A 61 -11.83 25.36 -1.05
N VAL A 62 -12.17 26.65 -1.01
CA VAL A 62 -13.51 27.09 -0.59
C VAL A 62 -14.58 26.66 -1.59
N ASN A 63 -14.31 26.75 -2.90
CA ASN A 63 -15.23 26.24 -3.91
C ASN A 63 -15.43 24.72 -3.77
N ALA A 64 -14.36 23.96 -3.60
CA ALA A 64 -14.43 22.53 -3.38
C ALA A 64 -15.21 22.17 -2.10
N PHE A 65 -15.09 22.97 -1.04
CA PHE A 65 -15.89 22.85 0.18
C PHE A 65 -17.38 23.13 -0.07
N ASN A 66 -17.68 24.20 -0.82
CA ASN A 66 -19.05 24.57 -1.15
C ASN A 66 -19.72 23.51 -2.04
N GLU A 67 -18.96 22.82 -2.90
CA GLU A 67 -19.44 21.73 -3.73
C GLU A 67 -19.65 20.44 -2.91
N GLY A 68 -18.60 19.94 -2.25
CA GLY A 68 -18.54 18.60 -1.65
C GLY A 68 -18.39 18.55 -0.14
N VAL A 69 -18.63 19.65 0.59
CA VAL A 69 -18.49 19.74 2.06
C VAL A 69 -17.07 19.31 2.47
N ILE A 70 -16.89 18.25 3.27
CA ILE A 70 -15.56 17.78 3.69
C ILE A 70 -14.87 17.01 2.56
N GLU A 71 -15.62 16.21 1.80
CA GLU A 71 -15.09 15.28 0.81
C GLU A 71 -14.38 16.02 -0.32
N GLY A 72 -14.90 17.19 -0.73
CA GLY A 72 -14.28 18.02 -1.76
C GLY A 72 -12.90 18.55 -1.37
N ILE A 73 -12.58 18.61 -0.09
CA ILE A 73 -11.30 19.10 0.42
C ILE A 73 -10.27 17.99 0.57
N ILE A 74 -10.69 16.73 0.64
CA ILE A 74 -9.77 15.62 0.80
C ILE A 74 -8.81 15.61 -0.41
N PRO A 75 -7.48 15.72 -0.20
CA PRO A 75 -6.54 15.67 -1.29
C PRO A 75 -6.62 14.30 -1.95
N ASN A 76 -7.09 14.28 -3.20
CA ASN A 76 -6.97 13.10 -4.02
C ASN A 76 -5.48 12.75 -4.15
N ILE A 77 -5.11 11.60 -3.62
CA ILE A 77 -3.81 11.00 -3.90
C ILE A 77 -3.90 10.60 -5.37
N PRO A 78 -3.12 11.20 -6.28
CA PRO A 78 -3.15 10.78 -7.67
C PRO A 78 -2.84 9.29 -7.68
N SER A 79 -3.72 8.50 -8.31
CA SER A 79 -3.41 7.11 -8.58
C SER A 79 -2.09 7.13 -9.33
N GLY A 80 -1.05 6.52 -8.76
CA GLY A 80 0.25 6.43 -9.42
C GLY A 80 0.11 5.79 -10.80
N ARG A 81 1.24 5.58 -11.49
CA ARG A 81 1.23 4.95 -12.82
C ARG A 81 0.33 3.70 -12.80
N PRO A 82 -0.67 3.60 -13.70
CA PRO A 82 -1.57 2.46 -13.71
C PRO A 82 -0.76 1.18 -13.87
N SER A 83 -1.17 0.14 -13.16
CA SER A 83 -0.56 -1.18 -13.29
C SER A 83 -0.64 -1.66 -14.73
N ARG A 84 0.45 -2.23 -15.25
CA ARG A 84 0.47 -2.84 -16.59
C ARG A 84 -0.36 -4.12 -16.68
N LEU A 85 -0.74 -4.67 -15.54
CA LEU A 85 -1.60 -5.86 -15.42
C LEU A 85 -2.89 -5.48 -14.70
N SER A 86 -4.02 -5.95 -15.23
CA SER A 86 -5.33 -5.82 -14.58
C SER A 86 -5.45 -6.74 -13.37
N LYS A 87 -6.49 -6.53 -12.54
CA LYS A 87 -6.77 -7.42 -11.39
C LYS A 87 -7.07 -8.86 -11.84
N SER A 88 -7.89 -9.02 -12.88
CA SER A 88 -8.19 -10.33 -13.47
C SER A 88 -6.92 -11.05 -13.94
N GLN A 89 -6.04 -10.34 -14.67
CA GLN A 89 -4.77 -10.91 -15.13
C GLN A 89 -3.89 -11.34 -13.96
N MET A 90 -3.91 -10.59 -12.85
CA MET A 90 -3.16 -10.92 -11.65
C MET A 90 -3.66 -12.21 -10.97
N GLU A 91 -4.97 -12.42 -10.95
CA GLU A 91 -5.61 -13.63 -10.42
C GLU A 91 -5.31 -14.84 -11.30
N GLU A 92 -5.42 -14.70 -12.62
CA GLU A 92 -5.03 -15.75 -13.57
C GLU A 92 -3.56 -16.13 -13.44
N ILE A 93 -2.65 -15.14 -13.31
CA ILE A 93 -1.21 -15.42 -13.08
C ILE A 93 -1.02 -16.21 -11.78
N LYS A 94 -1.83 -15.96 -10.75
CA LYS A 94 -1.76 -16.71 -9.49
C LYS A 94 -2.13 -18.18 -9.72
N GLU A 95 -3.20 -18.45 -10.45
CA GLU A 95 -3.62 -19.82 -10.79
C GLU A 95 -2.58 -20.55 -11.66
N ASP A 96 -2.03 -19.85 -12.65
CA ASP A 96 -1.00 -20.37 -13.53
C ASP A 96 0.27 -20.73 -12.73
N VAL A 97 0.70 -19.86 -11.80
CA VAL A 97 1.89 -20.09 -10.96
C VAL A 97 1.67 -21.20 -9.91
N LEU A 98 0.44 -21.43 -9.46
CA LEU A 98 0.11 -22.57 -8.60
C LEU A 98 0.11 -23.89 -9.38
N THR A 99 -0.05 -23.84 -10.70
CA THR A 99 0.01 -24.99 -11.58
C THR A 99 1.46 -25.33 -11.93
N HIS A 100 1.80 -26.61 -12.02
CA HIS A 100 3.15 -27.02 -12.43
C HIS A 100 3.43 -26.54 -13.87
N PRO A 101 4.54 -25.85 -14.17
CA PRO A 101 4.73 -25.21 -15.47
C PRO A 101 4.69 -26.17 -16.68
N ARG A 102 5.15 -27.40 -16.51
CA ARG A 102 5.01 -28.48 -17.52
C ARG A 102 3.56 -28.74 -17.96
N LYS A 103 2.57 -28.57 -17.08
CA LYS A 103 1.14 -28.70 -17.46
C LYS A 103 0.68 -27.56 -18.37
N LEU A 104 1.37 -26.44 -18.36
CA LEU A 104 1.13 -25.28 -19.22
C LEU A 104 2.01 -25.30 -20.49
N GLY A 105 2.73 -26.40 -20.75
CA GLY A 105 3.58 -26.55 -21.93
C GLY A 105 4.97 -25.91 -21.80
N TYR A 106 5.44 -25.63 -20.59
CA TYR A 106 6.79 -25.13 -20.36
C TYR A 106 7.81 -26.22 -20.03
N GLU A 107 9.03 -26.07 -20.53
CA GLU A 107 10.16 -26.98 -20.26
C GLU A 107 10.70 -26.87 -18.82
N PHE A 108 10.52 -25.73 -18.17
CA PHE A 108 11.00 -25.51 -16.81
C PHE A 108 10.11 -26.18 -15.76
N SER A 109 10.71 -26.56 -14.63
CA SER A 109 9.99 -27.28 -13.55
C SER A 109 9.52 -26.35 -12.43
N ASN A 110 10.22 -25.24 -12.19
CA ASN A 110 9.94 -24.32 -11.10
C ASN A 110 9.61 -22.92 -11.62
N TRP A 111 8.69 -22.24 -10.93
CA TRP A 111 8.39 -20.84 -11.17
C TRP A 111 9.46 -19.95 -10.54
N GLU A 112 10.31 -19.39 -11.39
CA GLU A 112 11.26 -18.34 -11.07
C GLU A 112 10.85 -17.00 -11.69
N GLY A 113 11.41 -15.88 -11.19
CA GLY A 113 11.09 -14.54 -11.70
C GLY A 113 11.28 -14.38 -13.22
N LYS A 114 12.29 -15.04 -13.83
CA LYS A 114 12.48 -15.04 -15.29
C LYS A 114 11.41 -15.85 -16.03
N SER A 115 11.03 -17.00 -15.49
CA SER A 115 10.00 -17.86 -16.06
C SER A 115 8.62 -17.21 -16.03
N VAL A 116 8.30 -16.49 -14.95
CA VAL A 116 7.07 -15.70 -14.83
C VAL A 116 7.07 -14.52 -15.79
N ALA A 117 8.19 -13.82 -15.95
CA ALA A 117 8.31 -12.76 -16.95
C ALA A 117 8.06 -13.28 -18.37
N HIS A 118 8.61 -14.47 -18.70
CA HIS A 118 8.37 -15.12 -19.97
C HIS A 118 6.89 -15.49 -20.15
N HIS A 119 6.27 -16.09 -19.14
CA HIS A 119 4.85 -16.46 -19.17
C HIS A 119 3.94 -15.24 -19.38
N ILE A 120 4.17 -14.16 -18.63
CA ILE A 120 3.42 -12.89 -18.77
C ILE A 120 3.59 -12.27 -20.16
N LYS A 121 4.81 -12.32 -20.72
CA LYS A 121 5.08 -11.83 -22.07
C LYS A 121 4.35 -12.67 -23.13
N GLN A 122 4.28 -13.98 -22.96
CA GLN A 122 3.57 -14.85 -23.91
C GLN A 122 2.04 -14.66 -23.84
N LYS A 123 1.47 -14.67 -22.63
CA LYS A 123 0.02 -14.65 -22.43
C LYS A 123 -0.60 -13.26 -22.64
N TYR A 124 0.06 -12.20 -22.16
CA TYR A 124 -0.51 -10.85 -22.15
C TYR A 124 0.24 -9.84 -23.01
N ARG A 125 1.34 -10.24 -23.67
CA ARG A 125 2.23 -9.34 -24.44
C ARG A 125 2.77 -8.16 -23.62
N VAL A 126 2.85 -8.33 -22.30
CA VAL A 126 3.39 -7.32 -21.38
C VAL A 126 4.83 -7.68 -21.00
N GLU A 127 5.77 -6.76 -21.25
CA GLU A 127 7.15 -6.92 -20.80
C GLU A 127 7.34 -6.36 -19.39
N LEU A 128 7.74 -7.24 -18.48
CA LEU A 128 8.09 -6.92 -17.10
C LEU A 128 9.51 -7.38 -16.79
N GLY A 129 10.24 -6.59 -16.00
CA GLY A 129 11.53 -7.00 -15.49
C GLY A 129 11.42 -8.12 -14.44
N MET A 130 12.51 -8.87 -14.26
CA MET A 130 12.58 -9.98 -13.29
C MET A 130 12.20 -9.54 -11.86
N ARG A 131 12.70 -8.39 -11.39
CA ARG A 131 12.38 -7.85 -10.05
C ARG A 131 10.89 -7.53 -9.89
N GLN A 132 10.26 -7.00 -10.94
CA GLN A 132 8.82 -6.72 -10.94
C GLN A 132 8.02 -8.03 -10.82
N CYS A 133 8.45 -9.09 -11.51
CA CYS A 133 7.82 -10.40 -11.43
C CYS A 133 7.99 -11.05 -10.06
N GLN A 134 9.17 -10.94 -9.44
CA GLN A 134 9.38 -11.37 -8.04
C GLN A 134 8.49 -10.61 -7.06
N TYR A 135 8.38 -9.28 -7.23
CA TYR A 135 7.46 -8.48 -6.44
C TYR A 135 6.00 -8.92 -6.61
N ILE A 136 5.57 -9.22 -7.85
CA ILE A 136 4.24 -9.76 -8.13
C ILE A 136 4.03 -11.09 -7.39
N LEU A 137 4.98 -12.03 -7.45
CA LEU A 137 4.88 -13.30 -6.73
C LEU A 137 4.70 -13.09 -5.22
N HIS A 138 5.50 -12.20 -4.61
CA HIS A 138 5.36 -11.86 -3.20
C HIS A 138 4.00 -11.21 -2.89
N LYS A 139 3.54 -10.31 -3.75
CA LYS A 139 2.22 -9.66 -3.61
C LYS A 139 1.07 -10.65 -3.71
N LEU A 140 1.25 -11.73 -4.47
CA LEU A 140 0.31 -12.84 -4.58
C LEU A 140 0.34 -13.81 -3.38
N GLY A 141 1.24 -13.58 -2.40
CA GLY A 141 1.38 -14.39 -1.20
C GLY A 141 2.30 -15.60 -1.36
N LEU A 142 3.05 -15.68 -2.47
CA LEU A 142 3.96 -16.80 -2.73
C LEU A 142 5.32 -16.55 -2.10
N THR A 143 5.94 -17.63 -1.63
CA THR A 143 7.27 -17.61 -1.00
C THR A 143 8.23 -18.49 -1.79
N LEU A 144 9.51 -18.11 -1.74
CA LEU A 144 10.58 -18.90 -2.36
C LEU A 144 10.73 -20.23 -1.61
N GLN A 145 10.37 -21.32 -2.28
CA GLN A 145 10.60 -22.66 -1.74
C GLN A 145 12.05 -23.05 -1.98
N ARG A 146 12.78 -23.35 -0.90
CA ARG A 146 14.14 -23.88 -0.97
C ARG A 146 14.07 -25.37 -0.63
N PRO A 147 14.59 -26.26 -1.50
CA PRO A 147 14.66 -27.67 -1.16
C PRO A 147 15.51 -27.81 0.10
N ARG A 148 14.94 -28.38 1.16
CA ARG A 148 15.72 -28.78 2.34
C ARG A 148 16.16 -30.21 2.09
N TYR A 149 17.46 -30.44 2.23
CA TYR A 149 18.01 -31.77 2.15
C TYR A 149 17.51 -32.59 3.33
N ASN A 150 16.73 -33.63 3.05
CA ASN A 150 16.33 -34.63 4.03
C ASN A 150 17.21 -35.86 3.84
N PHE A 151 17.88 -36.31 4.89
CA PHE A 151 18.69 -37.53 4.85
C PHE A 151 17.76 -38.74 4.67
N PRO A 152 17.85 -39.52 3.57
CA PRO A 152 16.93 -40.63 3.32
C PRO A 152 17.04 -41.78 4.33
N LYS A 153 18.17 -41.85 5.05
CA LYS A 153 18.45 -42.85 6.10
C LYS A 153 18.20 -42.31 7.52
N ALA A 154 17.58 -41.15 7.65
CA ALA A 154 17.24 -40.59 8.95
C ALA A 154 16.15 -41.44 9.61
N ASP A 155 16.49 -41.97 10.78
CA ASP A 155 15.58 -42.69 11.65
C ASP A 155 14.83 -41.67 12.51
N ALA A 156 13.52 -41.56 12.35
CA ALA A 156 12.71 -40.51 12.95
C ALA A 156 12.79 -40.53 14.49
N GLU A 157 12.82 -41.74 15.07
CA GLU A 157 12.91 -41.95 16.51
C GLU A 157 14.24 -41.41 17.08
N LYS A 158 15.36 -41.68 16.40
CA LYS A 158 16.69 -41.18 16.81
C LYS A 158 16.81 -39.67 16.67
N GLN A 159 16.09 -39.06 15.74
CA GLN A 159 16.03 -37.60 15.62
C GLN A 159 15.25 -36.97 16.77
N GLU A 160 14.13 -37.58 17.19
CA GLU A 160 13.35 -37.11 18.33
C GLU A 160 14.13 -37.24 19.64
N GLU A 161 14.81 -38.38 19.86
CA GLU A 161 15.70 -38.58 21.01
C GLU A 161 16.82 -37.54 21.05
N PHE A 162 17.49 -37.29 19.91
CA PHE A 162 18.52 -36.25 19.80
C PHE A 162 17.97 -34.86 20.12
N MET A 163 16.78 -34.51 19.60
CA MET A 163 16.17 -33.20 19.87
C MET A 163 15.76 -33.04 21.34
N ASN A 164 15.31 -34.11 22.00
CA ASN A 164 14.98 -34.12 23.42
C ASN A 164 16.24 -34.01 24.30
N ASP A 165 17.30 -34.77 24.00
CA ASP A 165 18.59 -34.65 24.68
C ASP A 165 19.21 -33.26 24.49
N PHE A 166 19.14 -32.72 23.26
CA PHE A 166 19.62 -31.39 22.94
C PHE A 166 18.86 -30.29 23.70
N LYS A 167 17.52 -30.37 23.78
CA LYS A 167 16.71 -29.43 24.59
C LYS A 167 17.08 -29.52 26.07
N LYS A 168 17.27 -30.72 26.60
CA LYS A 168 17.66 -30.94 28.00
C LYS A 168 19.04 -30.34 28.30
N LYS A 169 20.05 -30.63 27.48
CA LYS A 169 21.41 -30.06 27.60
C LYS A 169 21.42 -28.55 27.47
N ARG A 170 20.66 -28.00 26.52
CA ARG A 170 20.55 -26.54 26.31
C ARG A 170 19.86 -25.84 27.48
N MET A 171 18.85 -26.45 28.09
CA MET A 171 18.23 -25.92 29.31
C MET A 171 19.20 -25.94 30.50
N ILE A 172 19.98 -27.01 30.65
CA ILE A 172 21.01 -27.13 31.69
C ILE A 172 22.10 -26.06 31.52
N SER A 173 22.53 -25.78 30.28
CA SER A 173 23.55 -24.75 30.00
C SER A 173 23.05 -23.31 30.16
N ILE A 174 21.74 -23.07 30.19
CA ILE A 174 21.15 -21.74 30.43
C ILE A 174 20.97 -21.48 31.94
N ILE A 175 20.87 -22.54 32.75
CA ILE A 175 20.58 -22.48 34.19
C ILE A 175 21.87 -22.56 35.04
N THR A 176 22.99 -22.99 34.46
CA THR A 176 24.30 -23.06 35.15
C THR A 176 25.17 -21.89 34.67
N PRO A 177 25.70 -21.01 35.56
CA PRO A 177 26.50 -19.85 35.18
C PRO A 177 27.85 -20.22 34.55
#